data_AF-A0AAW9LEV8-F1
#
_entry.id   AF-A0AAW9LEV8-F1
#
_cell.length_a   1.000
_cell.length_b   1.000
_cell.length_c   1.000
_cell.angle_alpha   90.00
_cell.angle_beta   90.00
_cell.angle_gamma   90.00
#
_symmetry.space_group_name_H-M   'P 1'
#
loop_
_entity.id
_entity.type
_entity.pdbx_description
1 polymer ?
#
loop_
_entity_poly.entity_id
_entity_poly.type
_entity_poly.pdbx_seq_one_letter_code
_entity_poly.pdbx_strand_id
1 'polypeptide(L)'
;MTLTSTRESTHRSAYAGLWMLAGLALGGLTWFGRPLFGVGLYVVAVLGALAVTARYRGPLFDERDASIHREASAYTLALFGVGSAVVFPALTALYAVGRFSWGPATTAIALFVAVIYVVYGVTAMVLSRRH
;
A
#
# COMPACT_ATOMS: atom_id res chain seq x y z
N MET A 1 -26.97 21.81 5.19
CA MET A 1 -26.60 20.46 4.70
C MET A 1 -25.26 20.43 3.94
N THR A 2 -24.62 21.57 3.67
CA THR A 2 -23.37 21.70 2.89
C THR A 2 -22.08 21.56 3.72
N LEU A 3 -22.05 22.02 4.98
CA LEU A 3 -20.83 22.05 5.79
C LEU A 3 -20.32 20.66 6.25
N THR A 4 -21.21 19.68 6.40
CA THR A 4 -20.86 18.30 6.78
C THR A 4 -20.17 17.57 5.62
N SER A 5 -20.73 17.67 4.41
CA SER A 5 -20.16 17.08 3.19
C SER A 5 -18.75 17.60 2.86
N THR A 6 -18.49 18.91 3.05
CA THR A 6 -17.16 19.49 2.80
C THR A 6 -16.12 19.06 3.85
N ARG A 7 -16.51 18.87 5.12
CA ARG A 7 -15.60 18.31 6.14
C ARG A 7 -15.25 16.86 5.85
N GLU A 8 -16.22 16.05 5.42
CA GLU A 8 -16.03 14.65 5.02
C GLU A 8 -15.02 14.49 3.87
N SER A 9 -15.18 15.27 2.80
CA SER A 9 -14.24 15.23 1.67
C SER A 9 -12.81 15.63 2.07
N THR A 10 -12.69 16.57 3.01
CA THR A 10 -11.39 17.08 3.50
C THR A 10 -10.65 16.07 4.37
N HIS A 11 -11.36 15.34 5.25
CA HIS A 11 -10.73 14.29 6.06
C HIS A 11 -10.32 13.09 5.21
N ARG A 12 -11.11 12.75 4.19
CA ARG A 12 -10.81 11.67 3.23
C ARG A 12 -9.58 11.99 2.38
N SER A 13 -9.51 13.20 1.81
CA SER A 13 -8.35 13.62 1.02
C SER A 13 -7.10 13.74 1.88
N ALA A 14 -7.21 14.22 3.12
CA ALA A 14 -6.10 14.23 4.06
C ALA A 14 -5.61 12.82 4.39
N TYR A 15 -6.52 11.88 4.68
CA TYR A 15 -6.15 10.48 4.95
C TYR A 15 -5.42 9.84 3.75
N ALA A 16 -6.00 9.94 2.55
CA ALA A 16 -5.38 9.40 1.34
C ALA A 16 -4.03 10.07 1.03
N GLY A 17 -3.98 11.41 1.16
CA GLY A 17 -2.77 12.19 0.95
C GLY A 17 -1.65 11.84 1.92
N LEU A 18 -1.98 11.55 3.19
CA LEU A 18 -1.00 11.13 4.20
C LEU A 18 -0.44 9.73 3.91
N TRP A 19 -1.26 8.79 3.45
CA TRP A 19 -0.77 7.47 3.03
C TRP A 19 0.11 7.55 1.77
N MET A 20 -0.28 8.36 0.78
CA MET A 20 0.56 8.62 -0.39
C MET A 20 1.88 9.28 -0.01
N LEU A 21 1.84 10.30 0.85
CA LEU A 21 3.02 10.98 1.36
C LEU A 21 3.93 10.03 2.11
N ALA A 22 3.37 9.14 2.95
CA ALA A 22 4.16 8.14 3.66
C ALA A 22 4.94 7.26 2.68
N GLY A 23 4.26 6.69 1.67
CA GLY A 23 4.91 5.84 0.66
C GLY A 23 5.98 6.59 -0.14
N LEU A 24 5.68 7.80 -0.60
CA LEU A 24 6.62 8.63 -1.36
C LEU A 24 7.81 9.10 -0.52
N ALA A 25 7.59 9.43 0.75
CA ALA A 25 8.66 9.80 1.67
C ALA A 25 9.61 8.63 1.88
N LEU A 26 9.08 7.44 2.17
CA LEU A 26 9.90 6.25 2.42
C LEU A 26 10.69 5.87 1.17
N GLY A 27 10.03 5.74 0.02
CA GLY A 27 10.70 5.36 -1.23
C GLY A 27 11.62 6.45 -1.77
N GLY A 28 11.10 7.67 -1.90
CA GLY A 28 11.81 8.80 -2.49
C GLY A 28 13.03 9.23 -1.69
N LEU A 29 12.90 9.47 -0.38
CA LEU A 29 14.05 9.91 0.42
C LEU A 29 15.10 8.80 0.59
N THR A 30 14.69 7.53 0.62
CA THR A 30 15.64 6.41 0.59
C THR A 30 16.42 6.39 -0.72
N TRP A 31 15.75 6.63 -1.86
CA TRP A 31 16.38 6.75 -3.16
C TRP A 31 17.41 7.89 -3.23
N PHE A 32 17.12 9.04 -2.61
CA PHE A 32 18.04 10.18 -2.52
C PHE A 32 19.12 10.05 -1.42
N GLY A 33 19.34 8.84 -0.88
CA GLY A 33 20.40 8.59 0.12
C GLY A 33 20.10 9.15 1.51
N ARG A 34 18.84 9.45 1.81
CA ARG A 34 18.37 9.98 3.11
C ARG A 34 17.37 9.03 3.80
N PRO A 35 17.74 7.76 4.05
CA PRO A 35 16.79 6.76 4.56
C PRO A 35 16.22 7.11 5.94
N LEU A 36 17.01 7.70 6.84
CA LEU A 36 16.52 8.10 8.17
C LEU A 36 15.42 9.17 8.10
N PHE A 37 15.58 10.15 7.20
CA PHE A 37 14.55 11.16 6.96
C PHE A 37 13.32 10.55 6.28
N GLY A 38 13.53 9.60 5.36
CA GLY A 38 12.44 8.84 4.73
C GLY A 38 11.57 8.11 5.74
N VAL A 39 12.20 7.36 6.64
CA VAL A 39 11.50 6.65 7.73
C VAL A 39 10.86 7.64 8.70
N GLY A 40 11.55 8.71 9.09
CA GLY A 40 10.99 9.72 10.00
C GLY A 40 9.72 10.35 9.46
N LEU A 41 9.74 10.78 8.19
CA LEU A 41 8.57 11.38 7.53
C LEU A 41 7.46 10.35 7.29
N TYR A 42 7.81 9.10 6.93
CA TYR A 42 6.86 8.00 6.83
C TYR A 42 6.09 7.81 8.15
N VAL A 43 6.81 7.70 9.28
CA VAL A 43 6.19 7.51 10.60
C VAL A 43 5.27 8.68 10.94
N VAL A 44 5.72 9.92 10.74
CA VAL A 44 4.90 11.11 11.00
C VAL A 44 3.62 11.12 10.14
N ALA A 45 3.73 10.79 8.85
CA ALA A 45 2.59 10.75 7.94
C ALA A 45 1.59 9.65 8.33
N VAL A 46 2.07 8.45 8.69
CA VAL A 46 1.22 7.35 9.17
C VAL A 46 0.52 7.74 10.48
N LEU A 47 1.23 8.30 11.46
CA LEU A 47 0.63 8.77 12.70
C LEU A 47 -0.41 9.86 12.45
N GLY A 48 -0.15 10.76 11.50
CA GLY A 48 -1.11 11.75 11.03
C GLY A 48 -2.38 11.10 10.48
N ALA A 49 -2.23 10.10 9.60
CA ALA A 49 -3.37 9.41 9.00
C ALA A 49 -4.22 8.70 10.08
N LEU A 50 -3.56 8.03 11.02
CA LEU A 50 -4.23 7.38 12.16
C LEU A 50 -4.92 8.41 13.07
N ALA A 51 -4.31 9.56 13.31
CA ALA A 51 -4.91 10.63 14.09
C ALA A 51 -6.14 11.23 13.41
N VAL A 52 -6.13 11.37 12.07
CA VAL A 52 -7.31 11.78 11.29
C VAL A 52 -8.45 10.78 11.47
N THR A 53 -8.17 9.48 11.36
CA THR A 53 -9.17 8.43 11.57
C THR A 53 -9.69 8.40 13.00
N ALA A 54 -8.81 8.49 14.00
CA ALA A 54 -9.20 8.42 15.42
C ALA A 54 -10.04 9.62 15.90
N ARG A 55 -9.86 10.80 15.29
CA ARG A 55 -10.59 12.02 15.67
C ARG A 55 -11.91 12.19 14.92
N TYR A 56 -12.11 11.49 13.81
CA TYR A 56 -13.30 11.62 12.99
C TYR A 56 -14.40 10.64 13.46
N ARG A 57 -15.54 11.16 13.91
CA ARG A 57 -16.67 10.37 14.47
C ARG A 57 -17.75 10.00 13.45
N GLY A 58 -17.63 10.43 12.20
CA GLY A 58 -18.56 10.07 11.12
C GLY A 58 -18.07 8.86 10.32
N PRO A 59 -18.86 8.34 9.37
CA PRO A 59 -18.41 7.34 8.40
C PRO A 59 -17.38 7.98 7.45
N LEU A 60 -16.09 7.68 7.64
CA LEU A 60 -15.02 8.21 6.78
C LEU A 60 -15.15 7.70 5.33
N PHE A 61 -15.73 6.51 5.19
CA PHE A 61 -16.06 5.83 3.94
C PHE A 61 -17.54 5.49 3.92
N ASP A 62 -18.25 5.94 2.90
CA ASP A 62 -19.61 5.51 2.61
C ASP A 62 -19.63 4.20 1.79
N GLU A 63 -20.81 3.69 1.45
CA GLU A 63 -20.95 2.47 0.63
C GLU A 63 -20.26 2.61 -0.74
N ARG A 64 -20.26 3.82 -1.32
CA ARG A 64 -19.63 4.10 -2.60
C ARG A 64 -18.11 4.08 -2.46
N ASP A 65 -17.54 4.67 -1.42
CA ASP A 65 -16.11 4.61 -1.16
C ASP A 65 -15.65 3.18 -0.89
N ALA A 66 -16.44 2.39 -0.18
CA ALA A 66 -16.14 0.99 0.05
C ALA A 66 -16.05 0.22 -1.28
N SER A 67 -16.94 0.52 -2.25
CA SER A 67 -16.84 -0.06 -3.60
C SER A 67 -15.59 0.40 -4.36
N ILE A 68 -15.24 1.70 -4.29
CA ILE A 68 -14.05 2.25 -4.94
C ILE A 68 -12.78 1.63 -4.35
N HIS A 69 -12.68 1.54 -3.02
CA HIS A 69 -11.54 0.92 -2.35
C HIS A 69 -11.43 -0.57 -2.67
N ARG A 70 -12.56 -1.28 -2.76
CA ARG A 70 -12.58 -2.68 -3.18
C ARG A 70 -12.03 -2.83 -4.60
N GLU A 71 -12.53 -2.03 -5.55
CA GLU A 71 -12.09 -2.07 -6.94
C GLU A 71 -10.62 -1.63 -7.09
N ALA A 72 -10.21 -0.55 -6.42
CA ALA A 72 -8.83 -0.09 -6.40
C ALA A 72 -7.88 -1.15 -5.82
N SER A 73 -8.29 -1.85 -4.74
CA SER A 73 -7.50 -2.94 -4.17
C SER A 73 -7.36 -4.11 -5.14
N ALA A 74 -8.44 -4.47 -5.85
CA ALA A 74 -8.43 -5.52 -6.85
C ALA A 74 -7.52 -5.19 -8.03
N TYR A 75 -7.60 -3.97 -8.59
CA TYR A 75 -6.72 -3.53 -9.66
C TYR A 75 -5.26 -3.43 -9.21
N THR A 76 -5.00 -2.90 -8.01
CA THR A 76 -3.65 -2.78 -7.48
C THR A 76 -3.02 -4.16 -7.34
N LEU A 77 -3.73 -5.11 -6.74
CA LEU A 77 -3.27 -6.50 -6.64
C LEU A 77 -3.06 -7.09 -8.03
N ALA A 78 -4.05 -7.02 -8.92
CA ALA A 78 -3.91 -7.54 -10.28
C ALA A 78 -2.66 -6.99 -10.99
N LEU A 79 -2.40 -5.69 -10.89
CA LEU A 79 -1.22 -5.05 -11.47
C LEU A 79 0.08 -5.62 -10.87
N PHE A 80 0.19 -5.67 -9.54
CA PHE A 80 1.37 -6.25 -8.89
C PHE A 80 1.52 -7.74 -9.19
N GLY A 81 0.42 -8.47 -9.38
CA GLY A 81 0.40 -9.91 -9.65
C GLY A 81 0.89 -10.22 -11.04
N VAL A 82 0.33 -9.54 -12.04
CA VAL A 82 0.78 -9.63 -13.43
C VAL A 82 2.23 -9.18 -13.53
N GLY A 83 2.59 -8.05 -12.92
CA GLY A 83 3.97 -7.58 -12.87
C GLY A 83 4.93 -8.63 -12.26
N SER A 84 4.53 -9.24 -11.16
CA SER A 84 5.31 -10.30 -10.48
C SER A 84 5.42 -11.58 -11.31
N ALA A 85 4.35 -11.96 -12.01
CA ALA A 85 4.31 -13.12 -12.91
C ALA A 85 5.21 -12.93 -14.14
N VAL A 86 5.61 -11.70 -14.46
CA VAL A 86 6.60 -11.43 -15.51
C VAL A 86 8.00 -11.28 -14.91
N VAL A 87 8.16 -10.42 -13.91
CA VAL A 87 9.47 -10.03 -13.37
C VAL A 87 10.16 -11.20 -12.68
N PHE A 88 9.50 -11.94 -11.79
CA PHE A 88 10.18 -13.00 -11.03
C PHE A 88 10.56 -14.19 -11.91
N PRO A 89 9.72 -14.66 -12.86
CA PRO A 89 10.17 -15.68 -13.81
C PRO A 89 11.33 -15.22 -14.69
N ALA A 90 11.31 -13.96 -15.17
CA ALA A 90 12.41 -13.42 -15.96
C ALA A 90 13.73 -13.36 -15.15
N LEU A 91 13.68 -12.87 -13.90
CA LEU A 91 14.84 -12.86 -13.00
C LEU A 91 15.34 -14.28 -12.69
N THR A 92 14.44 -15.24 -12.54
CA THR A 92 14.78 -16.65 -12.31
C THR A 92 15.45 -17.27 -13.55
N ALA A 93 14.97 -16.96 -14.75
CA ALA A 93 15.63 -17.38 -15.99
C ALA A 93 17.03 -16.76 -16.12
N LEU A 94 17.18 -15.47 -15.79
CA LEU A 94 18.48 -14.80 -15.76
C LEU A 94 19.43 -15.40 -14.71
N TYR A 95 18.90 -15.81 -13.56
CA TYR A 95 19.65 -16.53 -12.54
C TYR A 95 20.19 -17.86 -13.06
N ALA A 96 19.35 -18.63 -13.76
CA ALA A 96 19.73 -19.92 -14.31
C ALA A 96 20.87 -19.84 -15.34
N VAL A 97 20.96 -18.72 -16.09
CA VAL A 97 22.06 -18.47 -17.06
C VAL A 97 23.22 -17.66 -16.46
N GLY A 98 23.25 -17.45 -15.14
CA GLY A 98 24.32 -16.75 -14.43
C GLY A 98 24.39 -15.25 -14.70
N ARG A 99 23.33 -14.64 -15.26
CA ARG A 99 23.26 -13.19 -15.53
C ARG A 99 22.58 -12.38 -14.44
N PHE A 100 22.07 -13.05 -13.41
CA PHE A 100 21.48 -12.42 -12.24
C PHE A 100 21.83 -13.24 -11.00
N SER A 101 21.98 -12.58 -9.86
CA SER A 101 22.15 -13.22 -8.57
C SER A 101 21.15 -12.65 -7.57
N TRP A 102 20.53 -13.54 -6.80
CA TRP A 102 19.66 -13.14 -5.71
C TRP A 102 20.51 -12.59 -4.56
N GLY A 103 20.44 -11.28 -4.35
CA GLY A 103 21.02 -10.60 -3.19
C GLY A 103 19.98 -10.35 -2.09
N PRO A 104 20.42 -9.90 -0.91
CA PRO A 104 19.51 -9.60 0.21
C PRO A 104 18.38 -8.63 -0.16
N ALA A 105 18.67 -7.59 -0.95
CA ALA A 105 17.67 -6.61 -1.38
C ALA A 105 16.61 -7.21 -2.32
N THR A 106 17.02 -7.96 -3.35
CA THR A 106 16.10 -8.58 -4.32
C THR A 106 15.24 -9.66 -3.67
N THR A 107 15.82 -10.40 -2.72
CA THR A 107 15.07 -11.38 -1.92
C THR A 107 14.06 -10.69 -1.00
N ALA A 108 14.44 -9.57 -0.35
CA ALA A 108 13.51 -8.81 0.48
C ALA A 108 12.32 -8.26 -0.33
N ILE A 109 12.54 -7.80 -1.56
CA ILE A 109 11.46 -7.36 -2.46
C ILE A 109 10.54 -8.53 -2.82
N ALA A 110 11.10 -9.69 -3.18
CA ALA A 110 10.30 -10.87 -3.50
C ALA A 110 9.43 -11.32 -2.31
N LEU A 111 10.01 -11.35 -1.11
CA LEU A 111 9.30 -11.68 0.11
C LEU A 111 8.22 -10.64 0.46
N PHE A 112 8.51 -9.35 0.28
CA PHE A 112 7.54 -8.28 0.54
C PHE A 112 6.30 -8.42 -0.35
N VAL A 113 6.49 -8.70 -1.64
CA VAL A 113 5.38 -8.97 -2.56
C VAL A 113 4.60 -10.21 -2.11
N ALA A 114 5.28 -11.31 -1.76
CA ALA A 114 4.62 -12.52 -1.27
C ALA A 114 3.78 -12.24 -0.01
N VAL A 115 4.29 -11.44 0.93
CA VAL A 115 3.57 -11.04 2.14
C VAL A 115 2.30 -10.25 1.81
N ILE A 116 2.33 -9.32 0.86
CA ILE A 116 1.12 -8.58 0.42
C ILE A 116 0.03 -9.56 -0.02
N TYR A 117 0.39 -10.54 -0.84
CA TYR A 117 -0.53 -11.56 -1.34
C TYR A 117 -1.07 -12.48 -0.26
N VAL A 118 -0.21 -12.93 0.64
CA VAL A 118 -0.61 -13.77 1.78
C VAL A 118 -1.56 -13.01 2.69
N VAL A 119 -1.23 -11.77 3.06
CA VAL A 119 -2.10 -10.93 3.91
C VAL A 119 -3.45 -10.70 3.26
N TYR A 120 -3.48 -10.36 1.96
CA TYR A 120 -4.73 -10.21 1.23
C TYR A 120 -5.53 -11.52 1.20
N GLY A 121 -4.90 -12.64 0.83
CA GLY A 121 -5.57 -13.94 0.74
C GLY A 121 -6.13 -14.41 2.08
N VAL A 122 -5.37 -14.27 3.17
CA VAL A 122 -5.82 -14.61 4.52
C VAL A 122 -6.99 -13.74 4.95
N THR A 123 -6.92 -12.42 4.76
CA THR A 123 -8.01 -11.52 5.14
C THR A 123 -9.28 -11.77 4.32
N ALA A 124 -9.15 -11.99 3.01
CA ALA A 124 -10.26 -12.36 2.14
C ALA A 124 -10.91 -13.68 2.55
N MET A 125 -10.11 -14.70 2.88
CA MET A 125 -10.61 -16.00 3.36
C MET A 125 -11.31 -15.90 4.72
N VAL A 126 -10.78 -15.10 5.63
CA VAL A 126 -11.41 -14.88 6.95
C VAL A 126 -12.74 -14.15 6.79
N LEU A 127 -12.82 -13.17 5.90
CA LEU A 127 -14.05 -12.43 5.63
C LEU A 127 -15.09 -13.28 4.89
N SER A 128 -14.69 -14.12 3.94
CA SER A 128 -15.63 -15.00 3.21
C SER A 128 -16.28 -16.06 4.08
N ARG A 129 -15.65 -16.46 5.19
CA ARG A 129 -16.22 -17.40 6.17
C ARG A 129 -17.28 -16.79 7.10
N ARG A 130 -17.43 -15.45 7.09
CA ARG A 130 -18.40 -14.72 7.93
C ARG A 130 -19.72 -14.43 7.20
N HIS A 131 -19.79 -14.77 5.92
CA HIS A 131 -20.96 -14.64 5.05
C HIS A 131 -21.41 -16.03 4.58
#